data_AF-E6X5A0-F1
#
_entry.id   AF-E6X5A0-F1
#
_cell.length_a   1.000
_cell.length_b   1.000
_cell.length_c   1.000
_cell.angle_alpha   90.00
_cell.angle_beta   90.00
_cell.angle_gamma   90.00
#
_symmetry.space_group_name_H-M   'P 1'
#
loop_
_entity.id
_entity.type
_entity.pdbx_description
1 polymer ?
#
loop_
_entity_poly.entity_id
_entity_poly.type
_entity_poly.pdbx_seq_one_letter_code
_entity_poly.pdbx_strand_id
1 'polypeptide(L)'
;MFLKAKKESDINLEQHELLEHAQIRIKQKKRLYAHFIIFLVGSVFLVLINKILKYGEAYDWFIWVITFWSFLFVMHLINVFVTQKFMGLAWERSQREKLVKKQKTRIAALQKEIETEFPISQINKKKED
;
A
#
# COMPACT_ATOMS: atom_id res chain seq x y z
N MET A 1 33.93 13.92 -11.03
CA MET A 1 33.32 14.41 -9.76
C MET A 1 31.79 14.27 -9.75
N PHE A 2 31.09 14.52 -10.87
CA PHE A 2 29.62 14.42 -10.99
C PHE A 2 28.97 13.07 -10.65
N LEU A 3 29.64 11.94 -10.93
CA LEU A 3 29.10 10.60 -10.64
C LEU A 3 28.93 10.33 -9.14
N LYS A 4 29.77 10.95 -8.29
CA LYS A 4 29.72 10.77 -6.84
C LYS A 4 28.52 11.52 -6.24
N ALA A 5 28.28 12.75 -6.69
CA ALA A 5 27.14 13.56 -6.24
C ALA A 5 25.79 12.93 -6.63
N LYS A 6 25.67 12.38 -7.85
CA LYS A 6 24.45 11.69 -8.29
C LYS A 6 24.17 10.41 -7.48
N LYS A 7 25.23 9.67 -7.13
CA LYS A 7 25.10 8.45 -6.31
C LYS A 7 24.72 8.79 -4.87
N GLU A 8 25.26 9.86 -4.30
CA GLU A 8 24.85 10.34 -2.97
C GLU A 8 23.39 10.82 -2.95
N SER A 9 22.92 11.57 -3.96
CA SER A 9 21.52 12.02 -3.99
C SER A 9 20.51 10.87 -4.13
N ASP A 10 20.84 9.84 -4.90
CA ASP A 10 19.98 8.66 -5.11
C ASP A 10 19.87 7.81 -3.83
N ILE A 11 21.00 7.59 -3.14
CA ILE A 11 21.02 6.89 -1.84
C ILE A 11 20.21 7.65 -0.79
N ASN A 12 20.32 8.99 -0.74
CA ASN A 12 19.54 9.80 0.20
C ASN A 12 18.02 9.73 -0.08
N LEU A 13 17.62 9.68 -1.36
CA LEU A 13 16.20 9.57 -1.73
C LEU A 13 15.63 8.22 -1.30
N GLU A 14 16.33 7.12 -1.56
CA GLU A 14 15.91 5.78 -1.16
C GLU A 14 15.79 5.66 0.37
N GLN A 15 16.76 6.20 1.12
CA GLN A 15 16.70 6.25 2.58
C GLN A 15 15.51 7.07 3.08
N HIS A 16 15.21 8.21 2.44
CA HIS A 16 14.06 9.04 2.81
C HIS A 16 12.74 8.29 2.61
N GLU A 17 12.56 7.61 1.47
CA GLU A 17 11.37 6.81 1.19
C GLU A 17 11.19 5.67 2.20
N LEU A 18 12.28 4.98 2.57
CA LEU A 18 12.23 3.90 3.56
C LEU A 18 11.80 4.42 4.95
N LEU A 19 12.28 5.60 5.34
CA LEU A 19 11.90 6.24 6.59
C LEU A 19 10.44 6.68 6.59
N GLU A 20 9.97 7.33 5.52
CA GLU A 20 8.57 7.72 5.37
C GLU A 20 7.65 6.50 5.45
N HIS A 21 8.05 5.41 4.78
CA HIS A 21 7.34 4.14 4.86
C HIS A 21 7.24 3.62 6.29
N ALA A 22 8.35 3.58 7.02
CA ALA A 22 8.37 3.12 8.40
C ALA A 22 7.46 3.97 9.29
N GLN A 23 7.46 5.29 9.10
CA GLN A 23 6.58 6.20 9.83
C GLN A 23 5.10 5.95 9.56
N ILE A 24 4.71 5.76 8.30
CA ILE A 24 3.32 5.43 7.91
C ILE A 24 2.88 4.13 8.61
N ARG A 25 3.74 3.11 8.61
CA ARG A 25 3.46 1.81 9.28
C ARG A 25 3.27 1.98 10.78
N ILE A 26 4.11 2.76 11.43
CA ILE A 26 4.00 3.04 12.87
C ILE A 26 2.69 3.78 13.17
N LYS A 27 2.32 4.77 12.36
CA LYS A 27 1.08 5.54 12.53
C LYS A 27 -0.16 4.67 12.35
N GLN A 28 -0.16 3.75 11.38
CA GLN A 28 -1.25 2.79 11.18
C GLN A 28 -1.43 1.87 12.39
N LYS A 29 -0.33 1.29 12.92
CA LYS A 29 -0.38 0.44 14.12
C LYS A 29 -0.89 1.22 15.34
N LYS A 30 -0.38 2.43 15.58
CA LYS A 30 -0.84 3.30 16.68
C LYS A 30 -2.34 3.59 16.60
N ARG A 31 -2.86 3.82 15.39
CA ARG A 31 -4.29 4.06 15.15
C ARG A 31 -5.13 2.83 15.49
N LEU A 32 -4.68 1.63 15.10
CA LEU A 32 -5.34 0.38 15.45
C LEU A 32 -5.44 0.19 16.97
N TYR A 33 -4.34 0.46 17.70
CA TYR A 33 -4.35 0.40 19.16
C TYR A 33 -5.30 1.43 19.79
N ALA A 34 -5.34 2.65 19.27
CA ALA A 34 -6.29 3.66 19.73
C ALA A 34 -7.75 3.20 19.53
N HIS A 35 -8.09 2.62 18.37
CA HIS A 35 -9.43 2.06 18.11
C HIS A 35 -9.73 0.87 19.03
N PHE A 36 -8.74 0.03 19.32
CA PHE A 36 -8.90 -1.09 20.26
C PHE A 36 -9.22 -0.62 21.68
N ILE A 37 -8.54 0.42 22.16
CA ILE A 37 -8.79 1.01 23.48
C ILE A 37 -10.21 1.60 23.53
N ILE A 38 -10.62 2.36 22.52
CA ILE A 38 -11.98 2.92 22.43
C ILE A 38 -13.02 1.80 22.40
N PHE A 39 -12.78 0.72 21.65
CA PHE A 39 -13.66 -0.45 21.61
C PHE A 39 -13.79 -1.12 22.98
N LEU A 40 -12.68 -1.32 23.69
CA LEU A 40 -12.69 -1.89 25.04
C LEU A 40 -13.48 -1.02 26.03
N VAL A 41 -13.17 0.28 26.06
CA VAL A 41 -13.85 1.24 26.95
C VAL A 41 -15.34 1.28 26.60
N GLY A 42 -15.69 1.40 25.31
CA GLY A 42 -17.08 1.40 24.85
C GLY A 42 -17.84 0.12 25.20
N SER A 43 -17.19 -1.04 25.07
CA SER A 43 -17.79 -2.34 25.44
C SER A 43 -18.07 -2.42 26.94
N VAL A 44 -17.14 -1.96 27.78
CA VAL A 44 -17.35 -1.89 29.24
C VAL A 44 -18.50 -0.94 29.57
N PHE A 45 -18.56 0.24 28.95
CA PHE A 45 -19.66 1.19 29.15
C PHE A 45 -21.02 0.60 28.74
N LEU A 46 -21.11 -0.14 27.63
CA LEU A 46 -22.34 -0.80 27.19
C LEU A 46 -22.83 -1.84 28.21
N VAL A 47 -21.92 -2.64 28.77
CA VAL A 47 -22.24 -3.62 29.82
C VAL A 47 -22.72 -2.92 31.09
N LEU A 48 -22.07 -1.82 31.50
CA LEU A 48 -22.46 -1.05 32.67
C LEU A 48 -23.86 -0.42 32.49
N ILE A 49 -24.17 0.14 31.32
CA ILE A 49 -25.50 0.70 31.04
C ILE A 49 -26.58 -0.38 31.15
N ASN A 50 -26.37 -1.55 30.54
CA ASN A 50 -27.37 -2.61 30.61
C ASN A 50 -27.54 -3.15 32.05
N LYS A 51 -26.44 -3.44 32.76
CA LYS A 51 -26.51 -4.03 34.11
C LYS A 51 -26.89 -3.07 35.23
N ILE A 52 -26.44 -1.81 35.18
CA ILE A 52 -26.64 -0.84 36.27
C ILE A 52 -27.91 -0.02 36.04
N LEU A 53 -28.14 0.43 34.80
CA LEU A 53 -29.31 1.25 34.47
C LEU A 53 -30.54 0.40 34.09
N LYS A 54 -30.41 -0.94 34.07
CA LYS A 54 -31.46 -1.92 33.68
C LYS A 54 -32.13 -1.60 32.34
N TYR A 55 -31.40 -0.94 31.45
CA TYR A 55 -31.95 -0.46 30.19
C TYR A 55 -32.08 -1.63 29.20
N GLY A 56 -33.31 -2.05 28.94
CA GLY A 56 -33.61 -3.22 28.10
C GLY A 56 -33.42 -4.56 28.82
N GLU A 57 -33.76 -4.64 30.11
CA GLU A 57 -33.56 -5.82 30.99
C GLU A 57 -34.13 -7.15 30.45
N ALA A 58 -35.11 -7.10 29.55
CA ALA A 58 -35.70 -8.29 28.94
C ALA A 58 -34.89 -8.86 27.75
N TYR A 59 -33.92 -8.10 27.21
CA TYR A 59 -33.16 -8.49 26.03
C TYR A 59 -31.74 -7.96 26.05
N ASP A 60 -30.75 -8.84 25.90
CA ASP A 60 -29.33 -8.52 25.90
C ASP A 60 -28.85 -7.84 24.60
N TRP A 61 -29.46 -6.71 24.25
CA TRP A 61 -29.17 -5.95 23.04
C TRP A 61 -27.69 -5.53 22.93
N PHE A 62 -27.01 -5.35 24.08
CA PHE A 62 -25.59 -5.00 24.12
C PHE A 62 -24.71 -6.09 23.49
N ILE A 63 -25.11 -7.36 23.52
CA ILE A 63 -24.38 -8.47 22.88
C ILE A 63 -24.36 -8.27 21.37
N TRP A 64 -25.47 -7.88 20.76
CA TRP A 64 -25.54 -7.62 19.32
C TRP A 64 -24.71 -6.42 18.92
N VAL A 65 -24.74 -5.36 19.72
CA VAL A 65 -23.91 -4.16 19.48
C VAL A 65 -22.42 -4.50 19.58
N ILE A 66 -22.00 -5.20 20.64
CA ILE A 66 -20.60 -5.62 20.81
C ILE A 66 -20.19 -6.58 19.70
N THR A 67 -21.05 -7.50 19.29
CA THR A 67 -20.76 -8.46 18.20
C THR A 67 -20.53 -7.74 16.88
N PHE A 68 -21.44 -6.84 16.50
CA PHE A 68 -21.29 -6.06 15.27
C PHE A 68 -20.04 -5.18 15.30
N TRP A 69 -19.78 -4.52 16.43
CA TRP A 69 -18.61 -3.66 16.58
C TRP A 69 -17.29 -4.45 16.59
N SER A 70 -17.29 -5.63 17.22
CA SER A 70 -16.17 -6.58 17.21
C SER A 70 -15.87 -7.05 15.79
N PHE A 71 -16.89 -7.35 14.99
CA PHE A 71 -16.72 -7.71 13.58
C PHE A 71 -16.02 -6.61 12.78
N LEU A 72 -16.44 -5.35 12.93
CA LEU A 72 -15.77 -4.21 12.29
C LEU A 72 -14.32 -4.05 12.75
N PHE A 73 -14.06 -4.26 14.05
CA PHE A 73 -12.71 -4.22 14.58
C PHE A 73 -11.81 -5.32 14.01
N VAL A 74 -12.31 -6.55 13.88
CA VAL A 74 -11.58 -7.67 13.26
C VAL A 74 -11.25 -7.36 11.80
N MET A 75 -12.20 -6.82 11.02
CA MET A 75 -11.91 -6.38 9.66
C MET A 75 -10.81 -5.31 9.62
N HIS A 76 -10.84 -4.35 10.54
CA HIS A 76 -9.81 -3.32 10.64
C HIS A 76 -8.43 -3.92 10.99
N LEU A 77 -8.40 -4.90 11.90
CA LEU A 77 -7.19 -5.63 12.29
C LEU A 77 -6.59 -6.39 11.09
N ILE A 78 -7.41 -7.15 10.36
CA ILE A 78 -6.97 -7.87 9.15
C ILE A 78 -6.42 -6.89 8.11
N ASN A 79 -7.07 -5.74 7.90
CA ASN A 79 -6.59 -4.73 6.94
C ASN A 79 -5.19 -4.19 7.32
N VAL A 80 -4.98 -3.85 8.60
CA VAL A 80 -3.71 -3.29 9.07
C VAL A 80 -2.59 -4.33 9.11
N PHE A 81 -2.87 -5.58 9.49
CA PHE A 81 -1.85 -6.64 9.63
C PHE A 81 -1.60 -7.42 8.34
N VAL A 82 -2.64 -7.74 7.58
CA VAL A 82 -2.58 -8.62 6.39
C VAL A 82 -2.55 -7.78 5.12
N THR A 83 -3.62 -7.03 4.81
CA THR A 83 -3.78 -6.31 3.54
C THR A 83 -2.63 -5.34 3.32
N GLN A 84 -2.31 -4.53 4.32
CA GLN A 84 -1.22 -3.56 4.22
C GLN A 84 0.17 -4.22 4.19
N LYS A 85 0.35 -5.43 4.74
CA LYS A 85 1.64 -6.16 4.66
C LYS A 85 1.82 -6.86 3.30
N PHE A 86 0.74 -7.42 2.76
CA PHE A 86 0.77 -8.19 1.52
C PHE A 86 0.64 -7.31 0.27
N MET A 87 -0.23 -6.29 0.31
CA MET A 87 -0.56 -5.39 -0.80
C MET A 87 -0.12 -3.95 -0.50
N GLY A 88 0.96 -3.79 0.28
CA GLY A 88 1.56 -2.48 0.55
C GLY A 88 2.41 -1.96 -0.61
N LEU A 89 3.03 -0.80 -0.41
CA LEU A 89 3.79 -0.10 -1.45
C LEU A 89 4.93 -0.94 -2.07
N ALA A 90 5.54 -1.83 -1.30
CA ALA A 90 6.56 -2.76 -1.80
C ALA A 90 5.98 -3.73 -2.85
N TRP A 91 4.78 -4.24 -2.62
CA TRP A 91 4.08 -5.09 -3.58
C TRP A 91 3.73 -4.29 -4.84
N GLU A 92 3.22 -3.07 -4.68
CA GLU A 92 2.93 -2.19 -5.82
C GLU A 92 4.18 -1.86 -6.64
N ARG A 93 5.32 -1.56 -5.98
CA ARG A 93 6.60 -1.28 -6.63
C ARG A 93 7.05 -2.49 -7.46
N SER A 94 6.96 -3.70 -6.90
CA SER A 94 7.21 -4.95 -7.65
C SER A 94 6.28 -5.11 -8.86
N GLN A 95 4.98 -4.82 -8.73
CA GLN A 95 4.06 -4.91 -9.87
C GLN A 95 4.39 -3.87 -10.96
N ARG A 96 4.70 -2.63 -10.57
CA ARG A 96 5.13 -1.56 -11.50
C ARG A 96 6.40 -1.95 -12.25
N GLU A 97 7.41 -2.45 -11.56
CA GLU A 97 8.66 -2.88 -12.18
C GLU A 97 8.45 -4.00 -13.21
N LYS A 98 7.59 -4.97 -12.91
CA LYS A 98 7.22 -6.03 -13.87
C LYS A 98 6.59 -5.45 -15.14
N LEU A 99 5.68 -4.48 -15.00
CA LEU A 99 5.03 -3.83 -16.14
C LEU A 99 6.01 -3.00 -16.96
N VAL A 100 6.87 -2.21 -16.31
CA VAL A 100 7.91 -1.41 -16.98
C VAL A 100 8.89 -2.30 -17.73
N LYS A 101 9.30 -3.44 -17.15
CA LYS A 101 10.17 -4.41 -17.84
C LYS A 101 9.52 -4.96 -19.10
N LYS A 102 8.22 -5.27 -19.06
CA LYS A 102 7.46 -5.73 -20.24
C LYS A 102 7.41 -4.66 -21.34
N GLN A 103 7.18 -3.41 -20.97
CA GLN A 103 7.19 -2.29 -21.92
C GLN A 103 8.56 -2.08 -22.56
N LYS A 104 9.64 -2.08 -21.76
CA LYS A 104 11.02 -1.96 -22.28
C LYS A 104 11.36 -3.07 -23.27
N THR A 105 10.92 -4.31 -22.99
CA THR A 105 11.12 -5.45 -23.89
C THR A 105 10.40 -5.24 -25.23
N ARG A 106 9.16 -4.73 -25.18
CA ARG A 106 8.39 -4.44 -26.40
C ARG A 106 9.00 -3.31 -27.22
N ILE A 107 9.48 -2.25 -26.57
CA ILE A 107 10.19 -1.15 -27.25
C ILE A 107 11.46 -1.67 -27.92
N ALA A 108 12.25 -2.51 -27.24
CA ALA A 108 13.45 -3.10 -27.83
C ALA A 108 13.16 -3.99 -29.04
N ALA A 109 12.05 -4.75 -29.01
CA ALA A 109 11.61 -5.55 -30.16
C ALA A 109 11.23 -4.66 -31.36
N LEU A 110 10.44 -3.60 -31.13
CA LEU A 110 10.07 -2.63 -32.16
C LEU A 110 11.30 -1.92 -32.74
N GLN A 111 12.27 -1.54 -31.90
CA GLN A 111 13.52 -0.93 -32.34
C GLN A 111 14.28 -1.85 -33.30
N LYS A 112 14.35 -3.15 -32.98
CA LYS A 112 15.01 -4.17 -33.80
C LYS A 112 14.27 -4.41 -35.12
N GLU A 113 12.94 -4.42 -35.12
CA GLU A 113 12.12 -4.51 -36.34
C GLU A 113 12.40 -3.32 -37.26
N ILE A 114 12.40 -2.10 -36.72
CA ILE A 114 12.71 -0.87 -37.49
C ILE A 114 14.11 -0.91 -38.09
N GLU A 115 15.13 -1.36 -37.34
CA GLU A 115 16.51 -1.50 -37.85
C GLU A 115 16.62 -2.55 -38.97
N THR A 116 15.76 -3.58 -38.94
CA THR A 116 15.73 -4.65 -39.95
C THR A 116 14.97 -4.23 -41.20
N GLU A 117 13.84 -3.52 -41.07
CA GLU A 117 13.03 -3.02 -42.19
C GLU A 117 13.62 -1.79 -42.87
N PHE A 118 14.31 -0.92 -42.11
CA PHE A 118 14.98 0.29 -42.61
C PHE A 118 16.46 0.29 -42.25
N PRO A 119 17.29 -0.55 -42.88
CA PRO A 119 18.72 -0.50 -42.67
C PRO A 119 19.23 0.90 -43.06
N ILE A 120 20.19 1.44 -42.29
CA ILE A 120 20.74 2.80 -42.46
C ILE A 120 21.18 3.10 -43.92
N SER A 121 21.50 2.06 -44.69
CA SER A 121 21.78 2.13 -46.13
C SER A 121 20.63 2.61 -47.02
N GLN A 122 19.36 2.32 -46.68
CA GLN A 122 18.20 2.80 -47.44
C GLN A 122 17.78 4.24 -47.08
N ILE A 123 18.06 4.68 -45.85
CA ILE A 123 17.78 6.06 -45.40
C ILE A 123 18.69 7.06 -46.09
N ASN A 124 19.96 6.72 -46.31
CA ASN A 124 20.90 7.59 -47.05
C ASN A 124 20.58 7.66 -48.55
N LYS A 125 20.16 6.55 -49.20
CA LYS A 125 19.77 6.58 -50.61
C LYS A 125 18.58 7.50 -50.91
N LYS A 126 17.60 7.60 -50.01
CA LYS A 126 16.39 8.42 -50.21
C LYS A 126 16.58 9.92 -49.94
N LYS A 127 17.75 10.33 -49.44
CA LYS A 127 18.09 11.74 -49.20
C LYS A 127 18.96 12.35 -50.31
N GLU A 128 19.52 11.52 -51.17
CA GLU A 128 20.38 11.94 -52.29
C GLU A 128 19.63 12.06 -53.63
N ASP A 129 18.37 11.58 -53.69
CA ASP A 129 17.40 11.81 -54.78
C ASP A 129 16.47 13.00 -54.44
#